data_AF-A0A528FM66-F1
#
_entry.id   AF-A0A528FM66-F1
#
_cell.length_a   1.000
_cell.length_b   1.000
_cell.length_c   1.000
_cell.angle_alpha   90.00
_cell.angle_beta   90.00
_cell.angle_gamma   90.00
#
_symmetry.space_group_name_H-M   'P 1'
#
loop_
_entity.id
_entity.type
_entity.pdbx_description
1 polymer ?
#
loop_
_entity_poly.entity_id
_entity_poly.type
_entity_poly.pdbx_seq_one_letter_code
_entity_poly.pdbx_strand_id
1 'polypeptide(L)' 'MDREERIRRRAHEIWEREGRPEGREREHWDQAVQE' A
#
# COMPACT_ATOMS: atom_id res chain seq x y z
N MET A 1 7.32 -15.53 -6.92
CA MET A 1 7.81 -14.15 -6.74
C MET A 1 6.59 -13.23 -6.83
N ASP A 2 5.64 -13.36 -5.91
CA ASP A 2 4.26 -12.87 -6.15
C ASP A 2 3.65 -12.13 -4.96
N ARG A 3 4.19 -12.32 -3.76
CA ARG A 3 3.65 -11.73 -2.54
C ARG A 3 3.95 -10.23 -2.48
N GLU A 4 5.18 -9.83 -2.75
CA GLU A 4 5.59 -8.42 -2.79
C GLU A 4 4.87 -7.62 -3.88
N GLU A 5 4.62 -8.20 -5.06
CA GLU A 5 3.90 -7.48 -6.12
C GLU A 5 2.43 -7.25 -5.76
N ARG A 6 1.78 -8.22 -5.10
CA ARG A 6 0.41 -8.06 -4.58
C ARG A 6 0.34 -6.99 -3.50
N ILE A 7 1.27 -7.02 -2.56
CA ILE A 7 1.40 -6.01 -1.51
C ILE A 7 1.60 -4.63 -2.14
N ARG A 8 2.46 -4.51 -3.16
CA ARG A 8 2.73 -3.25 -3.85
C ARG A 8 1.51 -2.68 -4.54
N ARG A 9 0.75 -3.50 -5.28
CA ARG A 9 -0.50 -3.06 -5.89
C ARG A 9 -1.52 -2.63 -4.84
N ARG A 10 -1.65 -3.41 -3.77
CA ARG A 10 -2.60 -3.13 -2.68
C ARG A 10 -2.27 -1.83 -1.95
N ALA A 11 -1.00 -1.62 -1.60
CA ALA A 11 -0.54 -0.37 -0.99
C ALA A 11 -0.83 0.84 -1.88
N HIS A 12 -0.62 0.69 -3.19
CA HIS A 12 -0.93 1.73 -4.16
C HIS A 12 -2.43 2.00 -4.28
N GLU A 13 -3.27 0.96 -4.30
CA GLU A 13 -4.73 1.10 -4.31
C GLU A 13 -5.26 1.79 -3.05
N ILE A 14 -4.72 1.45 -1.87
CA ILE A 14 -5.07 2.09 -0.60
C ILE A 14 -4.66 3.57 -0.64
N TRP A 15 -3.43 3.86 -1.06
CA TRP A 15 -2.90 5.22 -1.18
C TRP A 15 -3.71 6.11 -2.15
N GLU A 16 -4.12 5.55 -3.30
CA GLU A 16 -4.96 6.27 -4.26
C GLU A 16 -6.38 6.50 -3.74
N ARG A 17 -6.96 5.54 -3.01
CA ARG A 17 -8.28 5.71 -2.37
C ARG A 17 -8.28 6.75 -1.26
N GLU A 18 -7.18 6.90 -0.54
CA GLU A 18 -7.01 7.91 0.52
C GLU A 18 -6.66 9.31 -0.02
N GLY A 19 -6.52 9.46 -1.35
CA GLY A 19 -6.26 10.77 -1.96
C GLY A 19 -4.79 11.17 -1.95
N ARG A 20 -3.89 10.18 -1.93
CA ARG A 20 -2.44 10.35 -1.99
C ARG A 20 -1.88 11.21 -0.84
N PRO A 21 -2.14 10.84 0.42
CA PRO A 21 -1.54 11.54 1.55
C PRO A 21 -0.02 11.43 1.50
N GLU A 22 0.66 12.58 1.43
CA GLU A 22 2.13 12.64 1.48
C GLU A 22 2.62 12.28 2.89
N GLY A 23 3.66 11.44 2.97
CA GLY A 23 4.27 11.01 4.23
C GLY A 23 3.63 9.79 4.90
N ARG A 24 2.55 9.22 4.35
CA ARG A 24 1.90 7.99 4.88
C ARG A 24 2.16 6.73 4.06
N GLU A 25 3.04 6.79 3.07
CA GLU A 25 3.37 5.67 2.20
C GLU A 25 3.80 4.39 2.97
N ARG A 26 4.56 4.56 4.06
CA ARG A 26 4.96 3.44 4.93
C ARG A 26 3.79 2.81 5.66
N GLU A 27 2.86 3.61 6.15
CA GLU A 27 1.70 3.14 6.91
C GLU A 27 0.78 2.32 6.00
N HIS A 28 0.59 2.78 4.76
CA HIS A 28 -0.20 2.05 3.75
C HIS A 28 0.50 0.79 3.25
N TRP A 29 1.83 0.82 3.15
CA TRP A 29 2.60 -0.38 2.85
C TRP A 29 2.45 -1.42 3.95
N ASP A 30 2.58 -1.02 5.22
CA ASP A 30 2.41 -1.93 6.36
C ASP A 30 0.99 -2.50 6.42
N GLN A 31 -0.03 -1.67 6.18
CA GLN A 31 -1.42 -2.14 6.05
C GLN A 31 -1.59 -3.15 4.91
N ALA A 32 -0.97 -2.92 3.75
CA ALA A 32 -1.03 -3.84 2.62
C ALA A 32 -0.24 -5.14 2.86
N VAL A 33 0.77 -5.13 3.73
CA VAL A 33 1.57 -6.31 4.11
C VAL A 33 0.86 -7.17 5.16
N GLN A 34 0.08 -6.53 6.06
CA GLN A 34 -0.60 -7.19 7.18
C GLN A 34 -1.90 -7.90 6.80
N GLU A 35 -2.50 -7.58 5.64
CA GLU A 35 -3.65 -8.31 5.06
C GLU A 35 -3.23 -9.65 4.40
#